data_AF-A0A9Q2ERK1-F1
#
_entry.id   AF-A0A9Q2ERK1-F1
#
_cell.length_a   1.000
_cell.length_b   1.000
_cell.length_c   1.000
_cell.angle_alpha   90.00
_cell.angle_beta   90.00
_cell.angle_gamma   90.00
#
_symmetry.space_group_name_H-M   'P 1'
#
loop_
_entity.id
_entity.type
_entity.pdbx_description
1 polymer ?
#
loop_
_entity_poly.entity_id
_entity_poly.type
_entity_poly.pdbx_seq_one_letter_code
_entity_poly.pdbx_strand_id
1 'polypeptide(L)'
;MKSLFLFFSAILLAGCSAKYSTNNIQERTEPLLKDSPVAISQPTDGVYETHTYSGSGKATADAVKAAFLRHSDNVTVFADCDDLACLKSRHTLSRGYYVVPQILHWEDRATEWSGIPDKIEVKITVYNSESNSRVASTIINGKSKWATFGGDHPQDLLPEPVSAFISSLY
;
A
#
# COMPACT_ATOMS: atom_id res chain seq x y z
N MET A 1 -18.88 -54.18 -10.67
CA MET A 1 -19.33 -53.43 -9.47
C MET A 1 -18.18 -53.39 -8.46
N LYS A 2 -17.95 -52.25 -7.78
CA LYS A 2 -16.69 -51.79 -7.11
C LYS A 2 -15.74 -51.04 -8.05
N SER A 3 -16.18 -50.08 -8.87
CA SER A 3 -16.75 -48.77 -8.48
C SER A 3 -15.90 -48.02 -7.47
N LEU A 4 -15.22 -46.99 -7.98
CA LEU A 4 -15.09 -45.65 -7.39
C LEU A 4 -14.72 -45.61 -5.90
N PHE A 5 -13.43 -45.65 -5.56
CA PHE A 5 -13.00 -45.18 -4.23
C PHE A 5 -11.61 -44.52 -4.21
N LEU A 6 -11.08 -44.07 -5.35
CA LEU A 6 -9.76 -43.43 -5.42
C LEU A 6 -9.75 -42.14 -6.26
N PHE A 7 -10.85 -41.40 -6.28
CA PHE A 7 -10.94 -40.11 -7.00
C PHE A 7 -11.37 -38.93 -6.10
N PHE A 8 -11.30 -39.06 -4.78
CA PHE A 8 -11.86 -38.06 -3.85
C PHE A 8 -10.85 -37.41 -2.89
N SER A 9 -9.56 -37.34 -3.26
CA SER A 9 -8.53 -36.73 -2.38
C SER A 9 -7.79 -35.54 -3.00
N ALA A 10 -8.23 -35.00 -4.14
CA ALA A 10 -7.46 -33.98 -4.88
C ALA A 10 -8.10 -32.58 -4.97
N ILE A 11 -9.13 -32.23 -4.17
CA ILE A 11 -9.90 -30.98 -4.39
C ILE A 11 -9.83 -29.93 -3.25
N LEU A 12 -9.06 -30.12 -2.16
CA LEU A 12 -9.11 -29.19 -1.01
C LEU A 12 -7.90 -28.27 -0.80
N LEU A 13 -7.21 -27.85 -1.85
CA LEU A 13 -6.13 -26.83 -1.76
C LEU A 13 -6.49 -25.49 -2.42
N ALA A 14 -7.78 -25.14 -2.50
CA ALA A 14 -8.18 -23.77 -2.81
C ALA A 14 -8.02 -22.89 -1.56
N GLY A 15 -6.80 -22.45 -1.27
CA GLY A 15 -6.52 -21.46 -0.24
C GLY A 15 -7.20 -20.13 -0.58
N CYS A 16 -8.11 -19.66 0.27
CA CYS A 16 -8.71 -18.33 0.10
C CYS A 16 -7.62 -17.26 0.23
N SER A 17 -7.52 -16.34 -0.74
CA SER A 17 -6.57 -15.22 -0.75
C SER A 17 -7.11 -13.99 0.01
N ALA A 18 -6.22 -13.08 0.41
CA ALA A 18 -6.59 -11.83 1.07
C ALA A 18 -7.44 -11.01 0.09
N LYS A 19 -8.34 -10.18 0.60
CA LYS A 19 -9.23 -9.37 -0.25
C LYS A 19 -8.74 -7.95 -0.31
N TYR A 20 -8.46 -7.50 -1.52
CA TYR A 20 -8.08 -6.12 -1.81
C TYR A 20 -9.15 -5.43 -2.66
N SER A 21 -9.31 -4.14 -2.44
CA SER A 21 -10.11 -3.28 -3.30
C SER A 21 -9.37 -1.95 -3.49
N THR A 22 -9.31 -1.49 -4.72
CA THR A 22 -8.70 -0.21 -5.09
C THR A 22 -9.77 0.71 -5.65
N ASN A 23 -9.92 1.89 -5.07
CA ASN A 23 -10.82 2.93 -5.53
C ASN A 23 -9.99 4.09 -6.08
N ASN A 24 -9.91 4.21 -7.41
CA ASN A 24 -9.22 5.31 -8.05
C ASN A 24 -10.01 6.61 -7.83
N ILE A 25 -9.42 7.55 -7.08
CA ILE A 25 -9.97 8.90 -6.92
C ILE A 25 -9.69 9.71 -8.19
N GLN A 26 -8.51 9.51 -8.78
CA GLN A 26 -8.13 10.10 -10.05
C GLN A 26 -7.37 9.06 -10.86
N GLU A 27 -7.93 8.76 -12.04
CA GLU A 27 -7.27 7.97 -13.07
C GLU A 27 -5.97 8.63 -13.50
N ARG A 28 -5.01 7.80 -13.91
CA ARG A 28 -3.70 8.24 -14.36
C ARG A 28 -3.82 9.16 -15.57
N THR A 29 -3.30 10.38 -15.45
CA THR A 29 -3.30 11.38 -16.54
C THR A 29 -2.12 11.22 -17.50
N GLU A 30 -0.98 10.73 -17.02
CA GLU A 30 0.22 10.43 -17.82
C GLU A 30 1.00 9.23 -17.25
N PRO A 31 1.73 8.45 -18.08
CA PRO A 31 2.63 7.42 -17.58
C PRO A 31 3.82 8.04 -16.85
N LEU A 32 4.27 7.39 -15.77
CA LEU A 32 5.48 7.79 -15.07
C LEU A 32 6.72 7.39 -15.87
N LEU A 33 7.74 8.24 -15.86
CA LEU A 33 9.03 7.95 -16.46
C LEU A 33 9.87 7.10 -15.53
N LYS A 34 10.42 5.99 -16.05
CA LYS A 34 11.40 5.15 -15.33
C LYS A 34 12.64 5.97 -14.94
N ASP A 35 13.30 5.56 -13.87
CA ASP A 35 14.54 6.17 -13.35
C ASP A 35 14.44 7.68 -13.04
N SER A 36 13.22 8.19 -12.89
CA SER A 36 12.96 9.54 -12.39
C SER A 36 13.03 9.57 -10.86
N PRO A 37 13.58 10.65 -10.26
CA PRO A 37 13.58 10.83 -8.82
C PRO A 37 12.17 10.78 -8.24
N VAL A 38 12.02 10.07 -7.11
CA VAL A 38 10.78 9.97 -6.38
C VAL A 38 11.01 10.39 -4.93
N ALA A 39 10.32 11.45 -4.49
CA ALA A 39 10.31 11.91 -3.11
C ALA A 39 9.00 11.51 -2.44
N ILE A 40 9.08 10.70 -1.39
CA ILE A 40 7.92 10.13 -0.68
C ILE A 40 7.83 10.76 0.71
N SER A 41 6.67 11.27 1.10
CA SER A 41 6.44 11.70 2.50
C SER A 41 6.19 10.49 3.40
N GLN A 42 6.55 10.58 4.67
CA GLN A 42 6.15 9.58 5.67
C GLN A 42 4.86 10.03 6.34
N PRO A 43 3.75 9.27 6.23
CA PRO A 43 2.52 9.64 6.92
C PRO A 43 2.69 9.51 8.42
N THR A 44 1.87 10.24 9.17
CA THR A 44 1.68 9.98 10.60
C THR A 44 1.17 8.56 10.82
N ASP A 45 1.49 7.98 11.98
CA ASP A 45 0.98 6.67 12.37
C ASP A 45 -0.56 6.65 12.37
N GLY A 46 -1.13 5.52 11.94
CA GLY A 46 -2.56 5.27 11.97
C GLY A 46 -3.10 5.26 13.38
N VAL A 47 -4.32 5.78 13.53
CA VAL A 47 -5.04 5.82 14.81
C VAL A 47 -6.43 5.20 14.61
N TYR A 48 -6.81 4.32 15.51
CA TYR A 48 -8.18 3.81 15.60
C TYR A 48 -8.67 3.93 17.04
N GLU A 49 -9.82 4.58 17.21
CA GLU A 49 -10.35 4.96 18.52
C GLU A 49 -9.30 5.70 19.36
N THR A 50 -8.83 5.10 20.46
CA THR A 50 -7.80 5.66 21.35
C THR A 50 -6.41 5.03 21.15
N HIS A 51 -6.26 4.12 20.17
CA HIS A 51 -5.05 3.35 19.94
C HIS A 51 -4.27 3.93 18.76
N THR A 52 -3.02 4.29 19.01
CA THR A 52 -2.07 4.67 17.95
C THR A 52 -1.21 3.45 17.60
N TYR A 53 -1.17 3.11 16.32
CA TYR A 53 -0.37 1.99 15.81
C TYR A 53 1.02 2.48 15.46
N SER A 54 1.90 2.53 16.47
CA SER A 54 3.25 3.08 16.29
C SER A 54 4.03 2.35 15.20
N GLY A 55 4.65 3.11 14.29
CA GLY A 55 5.44 2.59 13.17
C GLY A 55 4.64 2.26 11.91
N SER A 56 3.30 2.32 11.95
CA SER A 56 2.45 2.12 10.77
C SER A 56 2.70 3.14 9.65
N GLY A 57 3.04 4.39 10.01
CA GLY A 57 3.42 5.44 9.08
C GLY A 57 4.69 5.08 8.33
N LYS A 58 5.73 4.66 9.07
CA LYS A 58 6.98 4.17 8.48
C LYS A 58 6.76 2.93 7.59
N ALA A 59 5.98 1.95 8.05
CA ALA A 59 5.67 0.75 7.28
C ALA A 59 4.96 1.10 5.95
N THR A 60 4.03 2.05 5.98
CA THR A 60 3.33 2.54 4.79
C THR A 60 4.30 3.20 3.81
N ALA A 61 5.18 4.09 4.28
CA ALA A 61 6.16 4.77 3.42
C ALA A 61 7.19 3.79 2.83
N ASP A 62 7.65 2.81 3.61
CA ASP A 62 8.58 1.78 3.16
C ASP A 62 7.96 0.85 2.11
N ALA A 63 6.68 0.49 2.26
CA ALA A 63 5.96 -0.31 1.26
C ALA A 63 5.85 0.44 -0.09
N VAL A 64 5.53 1.74 -0.04
CA VAL A 64 5.49 2.60 -1.23
C VAL A 64 6.87 2.73 -1.86
N LYS A 65 7.92 2.96 -1.04
CA LYS A 65 9.32 3.00 -1.51
C LYS A 65 9.71 1.71 -2.21
N ALA A 66 9.43 0.55 -1.62
CA ALA A 66 9.75 -0.76 -2.19
C ALA A 66 9.08 -0.98 -3.55
N ALA A 67 7.85 -0.49 -3.74
CA ALA A 67 7.16 -0.56 -5.01
C ALA A 67 7.83 0.32 -6.09
N PHE A 68 8.21 1.57 -5.74
CA PHE A 68 8.89 2.47 -6.68
C PHE A 68 10.32 2.02 -7.05
N LEU A 69 11.03 1.37 -6.13
CA LEU A 69 12.39 0.85 -6.37
C LEU A 69 12.44 -0.20 -7.50
N ARG A 70 11.30 -0.75 -7.92
CA ARG A 70 11.21 -1.65 -9.10
C ARG A 70 11.30 -0.90 -10.43
N HIS A 71 11.16 0.42 -10.40
CA HIS A 71 11.03 1.27 -11.60
C HIS A 71 11.97 2.48 -11.61
N SER A 72 12.64 2.79 -10.49
CA SER A 72 13.62 3.86 -10.36
C SER A 72 14.61 3.56 -9.25
N ASP A 73 15.89 3.81 -9.50
CA ASP A 73 16.95 3.68 -8.47
C ASP A 73 17.01 4.89 -7.51
N ASN A 74 16.32 6.00 -7.82
CA ASN A 74 16.34 7.22 -7.02
C ASN A 74 15.00 7.44 -6.30
N VAL A 75 14.82 6.73 -5.18
CA VAL A 75 13.60 6.78 -4.37
C VAL A 75 13.95 7.07 -2.93
N THR A 76 13.50 8.22 -2.42
CA THR A 76 13.81 8.68 -1.05
C THR A 76 12.53 8.91 -0.26
N VAL A 77 12.51 8.43 0.98
CA VAL A 77 11.45 8.70 1.97
C VAL A 77 11.95 9.79 2.90
N PHE A 78 11.13 10.81 3.12
CA PHE A 78 11.41 11.93 4.00
C PHE A 78 10.53 11.85 5.25
N ALA A 79 11.12 11.38 6.35
CA ALA A 79 10.42 11.20 7.62
C ALA A 79 10.06 12.52 8.33
N ASP A 80 10.66 13.64 7.92
CA ASP A 80 10.40 14.98 8.43
C ASP A 80 9.24 15.69 7.71
N CYS A 81 8.59 15.02 6.76
CA CYS A 81 7.44 15.51 6.00
C CYS A 81 6.33 14.47 5.94
N ASP A 82 5.10 14.90 6.16
CA ASP A 82 3.88 14.11 6.04
C ASP A 82 3.02 14.51 4.83
N ASP A 83 3.19 15.72 4.30
CA ASP A 83 2.40 16.26 3.18
C ASP A 83 3.22 16.78 1.98
N LEU A 84 2.51 17.17 0.92
CA LEU A 84 3.10 17.73 -0.29
C LEU A 84 3.77 19.09 -0.06
N ALA A 85 3.21 19.93 0.81
CA ALA A 85 3.72 21.28 1.03
C ALA A 85 5.10 21.24 1.70
N CYS A 86 5.27 20.33 2.66
CA CYS A 86 6.56 20.04 3.28
C CYS A 86 7.57 19.52 2.27
N LEU A 87 7.20 18.50 1.46
CA LEU A 87 8.09 17.97 0.42
C LEU A 87 8.56 19.06 -0.54
N LYS A 88 7.64 19.89 -1.04
CA LYS A 88 7.96 20.96 -1.99
C LYS A 88 8.85 22.05 -1.39
N SER A 89 8.71 22.34 -0.10
CA SER A 89 9.45 23.40 0.58
C SER A 89 10.84 22.98 1.07
N ARG A 90 11.02 21.71 1.47
CA ARG A 90 12.28 21.21 2.05
C ARG A 90 13.08 20.31 1.13
N HIS A 91 12.41 19.59 0.25
CA HIS A 91 12.98 18.52 -0.57
C HIS A 91 12.63 18.73 -2.05
N THR A 92 12.88 19.96 -2.53
CA THR A 92 12.47 20.38 -3.87
C THR A 92 13.13 19.54 -4.96
N LEU A 93 12.30 18.96 -5.83
CA LEU A 93 12.68 18.28 -7.05
C LEU A 93 12.48 19.19 -8.26
N SER A 94 13.47 19.25 -9.15
CA SER A 94 13.37 19.92 -10.44
C SER A 94 12.78 19.03 -11.54
N ARG A 95 12.70 17.71 -11.30
CA ARG A 95 12.13 16.68 -12.18
C ARG A 95 11.73 15.46 -11.37
N GLY A 96 10.82 14.66 -11.90
CA GLY A 96 10.32 13.45 -11.23
C GLY A 96 9.05 13.70 -10.42
N TYR A 97 8.87 12.97 -9.32
CA TYR A 97 7.56 12.84 -8.68
C TYR A 97 7.60 13.02 -7.16
N TYR A 98 6.59 13.72 -6.63
CA TYR A 98 6.28 13.69 -5.21
C TYR A 98 5.17 12.67 -4.96
N VAL A 99 5.31 11.88 -3.90
CA VAL A 99 4.36 10.84 -3.52
C VAL A 99 3.94 11.06 -2.07
N VAL A 100 2.64 11.16 -1.86
CA VAL A 100 2.05 11.44 -0.56
C VAL A 100 1.12 10.29 -0.19
N PRO A 101 1.60 9.29 0.56
CA PRO A 101 0.75 8.31 1.22
C PRO A 101 0.04 8.93 2.44
N GLN A 102 -1.17 8.48 2.73
CA GLN A 102 -1.95 8.87 3.90
C GLN A 102 -2.67 7.64 4.44
N ILE A 103 -2.54 7.36 5.74
CA ILE A 103 -3.31 6.31 6.40
C ILE A 103 -4.69 6.88 6.72
N LEU A 104 -5.73 6.30 6.14
CA LEU A 104 -7.13 6.66 6.39
C LEU A 104 -7.76 5.78 7.48
N HIS A 105 -7.34 4.52 7.56
CA HIS A 105 -7.76 3.56 8.57
C HIS A 105 -6.65 2.55 8.81
N TRP A 106 -6.39 2.23 10.07
CA TRP A 106 -5.46 1.18 10.45
C TRP A 106 -6.04 0.48 11.67
N GLU A 107 -6.37 -0.79 11.53
CA GLU A 107 -7.00 -1.54 12.60
C GLU A 107 -6.45 -2.96 12.63
N ASP A 108 -5.62 -3.22 13.64
CA ASP A 108 -5.18 -4.55 14.02
C ASP A 108 -6.20 -5.12 15.01
N ARG A 109 -6.84 -6.23 14.64
CA ARG A 109 -7.86 -6.89 15.45
C ARG A 109 -7.38 -8.22 16.01
N ALA A 110 -6.07 -8.46 16.09
CA ALA A 110 -5.49 -9.73 16.54
C ALA A 110 -6.23 -10.91 15.86
N THR A 111 -6.26 -10.88 14.52
CA THR A 111 -7.11 -11.72 13.67
C THR A 111 -7.02 -13.22 14.05
N GLU A 112 -5.87 -13.67 14.54
CA GLU A 112 -5.61 -15.04 15.00
C GLU A 112 -6.41 -15.48 16.24
N TRP A 113 -6.76 -14.54 17.13
CA TRP A 113 -7.42 -14.84 18.41
C TRP A 113 -8.89 -14.42 18.41
N SER A 114 -9.21 -13.30 17.76
CA SER A 114 -10.58 -12.75 17.73
C SER A 114 -11.40 -13.31 16.55
N GLY A 115 -10.71 -13.74 15.50
CA GLY A 115 -11.35 -14.10 14.25
C GLY A 115 -11.97 -12.91 13.49
N ILE A 116 -11.55 -11.67 13.76
CA ILE A 116 -12.02 -10.50 13.04
C ILE A 116 -10.88 -10.00 12.13
N PRO A 117 -11.10 -9.81 10.82
CA PRO A 117 -10.05 -9.35 9.90
C PRO A 117 -9.49 -7.97 10.27
N ASP A 118 -8.18 -7.84 10.16
CA ASP A 118 -7.48 -6.56 10.14
C ASP A 118 -7.93 -5.73 8.94
N LYS A 119 -7.95 -4.41 9.10
CA LYS A 119 -8.33 -3.49 8.03
C LYS A 119 -7.29 -2.39 7.89
N ILE A 120 -6.78 -2.24 6.67
CA ILE A 120 -6.02 -1.06 6.27
C ILE A 120 -6.77 -0.29 5.19
N GLU A 121 -6.70 1.03 5.27
CA GLU A 121 -7.13 1.93 4.21
C GLU A 121 -6.07 3.01 4.03
N VAL A 122 -5.41 3.02 2.88
CA VAL A 122 -4.31 3.94 2.57
C VAL A 122 -4.61 4.66 1.28
N LYS A 123 -4.55 5.99 1.30
CA LYS A 123 -4.60 6.80 0.10
C LYS A 123 -3.18 7.11 -0.37
N ILE A 124 -2.93 6.94 -1.66
CA ILE A 124 -1.66 7.33 -2.28
C ILE A 124 -1.95 8.35 -3.37
N THR A 125 -1.25 9.47 -3.33
CA THR A 125 -1.33 10.49 -4.36
C THR A 125 0.04 10.79 -4.95
N VAL A 126 0.14 10.83 -6.27
CA VAL A 126 1.37 11.12 -7.02
C VAL A 126 1.23 12.45 -7.73
N TYR A 127 2.25 13.29 -7.62
CA TYR A 127 2.34 14.61 -8.24
C TYR A 127 3.58 14.71 -9.12
N ASN A 128 3.43 15.34 -10.28
CA ASN A 128 4.56 15.69 -11.14
C ASN A 128 5.24 16.95 -10.58
N SER A 129 6.54 16.88 -10.37
CA SER A 129 7.29 17.98 -9.74
C SER A 129 7.45 19.21 -10.64
N GLU A 130 7.44 19.04 -11.96
CA GLU A 130 7.62 20.12 -12.94
C GLU A 130 6.30 20.88 -13.15
N SER A 131 5.23 20.15 -13.48
CA SER A 131 3.91 20.74 -13.73
C SER A 131 3.14 21.07 -12.45
N ASN A 132 3.55 20.50 -11.31
CA ASN A 132 2.80 20.52 -10.04
C ASN A 132 1.40 19.90 -10.12
N SER A 133 1.09 19.17 -11.19
CA SER A 133 -0.21 18.50 -11.35
C SER A 133 -0.24 17.19 -10.57
N ARG A 134 -1.44 16.83 -10.09
CA ARG A 134 -1.71 15.50 -9.56
C ARG A 134 -1.84 14.53 -10.74
N VAL A 135 -0.97 13.53 -10.79
CA VAL A 135 -0.88 12.54 -11.88
C VAL A 135 -1.85 11.39 -11.66
N ALA A 136 -1.92 10.91 -10.43
CA ALA A 136 -2.76 9.79 -10.05
C ALA A 136 -3.12 9.87 -8.56
N SER A 137 -4.27 9.31 -8.20
CA SER A 137 -4.63 9.12 -6.78
C SER A 137 -5.53 7.91 -6.62
N THR A 138 -5.23 7.06 -5.64
CA THR A 138 -6.04 5.89 -5.32
C THR A 138 -6.23 5.73 -3.82
N ILE A 139 -7.28 5.02 -3.42
CA ILE A 139 -7.45 4.49 -2.07
C ILE A 139 -7.34 2.96 -2.16
N ILE A 140 -6.41 2.41 -1.41
CA ILE A 140 -6.17 0.98 -1.29
C ILE A 140 -6.83 0.51 0.01
N ASN A 141 -7.71 -0.49 -0.11
CA ASN A 141 -8.32 -1.19 1.01
C ASN A 141 -7.79 -2.62 1.08
N GLY A 142 -7.22 -3.01 2.21
CA GLY A 142 -6.77 -4.37 2.50
C GLY A 142 -7.53 -4.96 3.68
N LYS A 143 -7.88 -6.25 3.58
CA LYS A 143 -8.44 -7.04 4.69
C LYS A 143 -7.72 -8.38 4.83
N SER A 144 -7.28 -8.71 6.05
CA SER A 144 -6.60 -9.98 6.33
C SER A 144 -7.55 -11.17 6.30
N LYS A 145 -7.00 -12.39 6.27
CA LYS A 145 -7.77 -13.63 6.24
C LYS A 145 -8.06 -14.15 7.65
N TRP A 146 -9.16 -14.88 7.75
CA TRP A 146 -9.39 -15.80 8.86
C TRP A 146 -8.44 -17.00 8.70
N ALA A 147 -7.50 -17.20 9.63
CA ALA A 147 -6.64 -18.37 9.77
C ALA A 147 -5.44 -18.52 8.80
N THR A 148 -4.50 -17.56 8.81
CA THR A 148 -3.08 -17.93 8.68
C THR A 148 -2.56 -18.24 10.09
N PHE A 149 -2.18 -19.49 10.36
CA PHE A 149 -1.42 -19.83 11.58
C PHE A 149 -0.03 -19.18 11.42
N GLY A 150 0.18 -18.01 12.03
CA GLY A 150 1.41 -17.21 11.88
C GLY A 150 1.21 -15.70 11.75
N GLY A 151 -0.04 -15.22 11.73
CA GLY A 151 -0.41 -13.83 11.97
C GLY A 151 -0.18 -12.94 10.76
N ASP A 152 -1.20 -12.80 9.90
CA ASP A 152 -1.24 -11.65 8.99
C ASP A 152 -1.43 -10.41 9.85
N HIS A 153 -0.48 -9.49 9.82
CA HIS A 153 -0.60 -8.17 10.45
C HIS A 153 -1.00 -7.11 9.40
N PRO A 154 -1.50 -5.94 9.83
CA PRO A 154 -1.90 -4.89 8.88
C PRO A 154 -0.80 -4.48 7.88
N GLN A 155 0.47 -4.51 8.28
CA GLN A 155 1.59 -4.22 7.38
C GLN A 155 1.75 -5.23 6.22
N ASP A 156 1.32 -6.48 6.40
CA ASP A 156 1.44 -7.52 5.38
C ASP A 156 0.42 -7.34 4.25
N LEU A 157 -0.59 -6.51 4.47
CA LEU A 157 -1.62 -6.17 3.49
C LEU A 157 -1.19 -5.03 2.54
N LEU A 158 -0.06 -4.37 2.80
CA LEU A 158 0.43 -3.25 1.99
C LEU A 158 1.10 -3.68 0.68
N PRO A 159 2.05 -4.64 0.65
CA PRO A 159 2.98 -4.78 -0.48
C PRO A 159 2.30 -5.11 -1.82
N GLU A 160 1.35 -6.04 -1.82
CA GLU A 160 0.68 -6.50 -3.05
C GLU A 160 -0.16 -5.39 -3.72
N PRO A 161 -1.15 -4.78 -3.05
CA PRO A 161 -1.98 -3.76 -3.69
C PRO A 161 -1.20 -2.46 -3.96
N VAL A 162 -0.23 -2.10 -3.12
CA VAL A 162 0.64 -0.92 -3.37
C VAL A 162 1.48 -1.16 -4.61
N SER A 163 2.11 -2.34 -4.74
CA SER A 163 2.87 -2.65 -5.95
C SER A 163 1.99 -2.68 -7.19
N ALA A 164 0.79 -3.25 -7.12
CA ALA A 164 -0.11 -3.31 -8.26
C ALA A 164 -0.50 -1.89 -8.74
N PHE A 165 -0.81 -0.99 -7.80
CA PHE A 165 -1.09 0.40 -8.12
C PHE A 165 0.13 1.08 -8.76
N ILE A 166 1.30 1.06 -8.10
CA ILE A 166 2.50 1.73 -8.62
C ILE A 166 2.92 1.18 -9.98
N SER A 167 2.88 -0.14 -10.19
CA SER A 167 3.21 -0.74 -11.48
C SER A 167 2.24 -0.34 -12.59
N SER A 168 0.97 -0.05 -12.26
CA SER A 168 0.01 0.49 -13.24
C SER A 168 0.24 1.95 -13.60
N LEU A 169 1.13 2.65 -12.88
CA LEU A 169 1.51 4.03 -13.18
C LEU A 169 2.61 4.15 -14.23
N TYR A 170 3.42 3.11 -14.41
CA TYR A 170 4.42 3.00 -15.48
C TYR A 170 3.85 2.41 -16.77
#